data_AF-A0A8J5JA40-F1
#
_entry.id   AF-A0A8J5JA40-F1
#
_cell.length_a   1.000
_cell.length_b   1.000
_cell.length_c   1.000
_cell.angle_alpha   90.00
_cell.angle_beta   90.00
_cell.angle_gamma   90.00
#
_symmetry.space_group_name_H-M   'P 1'
#
loop_
_entity.id
_entity.type
_entity.pdbx_description
1 polymer ?
#
loop_
_entity_poly.entity_id
_entity_poly.type
_entity_poly.pdbx_seq_one_letter_code
_entity_poly.pdbx_strand_id
1 'polypeptide(L)'
;MRSPIHRDLLASVLNVYGRSLANVVVLIGDNCPTSKAAATLVGVTLLGCFCHKLNLGIKKFIKTQPGAEIAIENVSASVTKATNLTAAATLRELTDLVAIRSNDTRWSTTFHMIKRFFALESKLRRVHEIEMPRQTNL
;
A
#
# COMPACT_ATOMS: atom_id res chain seq x y z
N MET A 1 -14.21 -1.69 21.91
CA MET A 1 -14.07 -3.04 22.49
C MET A 1 -12.60 -3.45 22.40
N ARG A 2 -11.89 -3.65 23.51
CA ARG A 2 -10.49 -4.14 23.49
C ARG A 2 -10.56 -5.66 23.35
N SER A 3 -10.33 -6.19 22.15
CA SER A 3 -10.35 -7.63 21.92
C SER A 3 -9.07 -8.27 22.46
N PRO A 4 -9.14 -9.29 23.34
CA PRO A 4 -7.96 -9.98 23.86
C PRO A 4 -7.28 -10.87 22.81
N ILE A 5 -7.92 -11.10 21.66
CA ILE A 5 -7.44 -12.02 20.61
C ILE A 5 -5.99 -11.74 20.19
N HIS A 6 -5.60 -10.47 20.03
CA HIS A 6 -4.23 -10.13 19.64
C HIS A 6 -3.21 -10.42 20.75
N ARG A 7 -3.59 -10.23 22.01
CA ARG A 7 -2.75 -10.58 23.17
C ARG A 7 -2.60 -12.10 23.27
N ASP A 8 -3.69 -12.84 23.11
CA ASP A 8 -3.70 -14.29 23.23
C ASP A 8 -2.95 -14.96 22.08
N LEU A 9 -3.08 -14.42 20.86
CA LEU A 9 -2.27 -14.82 19.72
C LEU A 9 -0.78 -14.58 20.00
N LEU A 10 -0.41 -13.40 20.50
CA LEU A 10 0.97 -13.09 20.86
C LEU A 10 1.51 -14.06 21.92
N ALA A 11 0.73 -14.35 22.96
CA ALA A 11 1.10 -15.32 24.00
C ALA A 11 1.30 -16.73 23.43
N SER A 12 0.39 -17.17 22.55
CA SER A 12 0.48 -18.47 21.87
C SER A 12 1.75 -18.57 21.01
N VAL A 13 2.03 -17.54 20.20
CA VAL A 13 3.23 -17.49 19.36
C VAL A 13 4.50 -17.51 20.20
N LEU A 14 4.56 -16.73 21.29
CA LEU A 14 5.73 -16.72 22.18
C LEU A 14 5.95 -18.08 22.84
N ASN A 15 4.86 -18.77 23.21
CA ASN A 15 4.94 -20.07 23.85
C ASN A 15 5.58 -21.14 22.94
N VAL A 16 5.37 -21.05 21.61
CA VAL A 16 6.08 -21.91 20.63
C VAL A 16 7.61 -21.78 20.75
N TYR A 17 8.11 -20.62 21.16
CA TYR A 17 9.53 -20.36 21.37
C TYR A 17 9.96 -20.46 22.84
N GLY A 18 9.13 -21.02 23.73
CA GLY A 18 9.40 -21.09 25.17
C GLY A 18 9.49 -19.72 25.85
N ARG A 19 8.81 -18.71 25.29
CA ARG A 19 8.74 -17.34 25.82
C ARG A 19 7.33 -17.03 26.31
N SER A 20 7.23 -16.02 27.18
CA SER A 20 5.96 -15.49 27.67
C SER A 20 5.84 -13.99 27.40
N LEU A 21 4.66 -13.42 27.63
CA LEU A 21 4.45 -11.97 27.52
C LEU A 21 5.39 -11.17 28.43
N ALA A 22 5.88 -11.75 29.55
CA ALA A 22 6.84 -11.10 30.43
C ALA A 22 8.22 -10.90 29.78
N ASN A 23 8.52 -11.61 28.68
CA ASN A 23 9.75 -11.41 27.90
C ASN A 23 9.62 -10.29 26.86
N VAL A 24 8.42 -9.72 26.67
CA VAL A 24 8.19 -8.64 25.71
C VAL A 24 8.56 -7.31 26.36
N VAL A 25 9.52 -6.60 25.76
CA VAL A 25 9.93 -5.26 26.24
C VAL A 25 9.18 -4.15 25.50
N VAL A 26 8.86 -4.39 24.23
CA VAL A 26 8.27 -3.41 23.33
C VAL A 26 7.49 -4.10 22.21
N LEU A 27 6.43 -3.47 21.73
CA LEU A 27 5.78 -3.85 20.48
C LEU A 27 6.13 -2.83 19.40
N ILE A 28 6.45 -3.32 18.20
CA ILE A 28 6.66 -2.48 17.02
C ILE A 28 5.53 -2.77 16.04
N GLY A 29 4.76 -1.75 15.69
CA GLY A 29 3.57 -1.95 14.87
C GLY A 29 3.08 -0.65 14.26
N ASP A 30 2.10 -0.76 13.37
CA ASP A 30 1.36 0.40 12.92
C ASP A 30 0.62 1.08 14.09
N ASN A 31 0.30 2.37 13.95
CA ASN A 31 -0.36 3.13 15.01
C ASN A 31 -1.88 2.86 15.05
N CYS A 32 -2.32 1.70 14.58
CA CYS A 32 -3.73 1.36 14.47
C CYS A 32 -4.32 1.04 15.86
N PRO A 33 -5.65 1.13 16.00
CA PRO A 33 -6.31 0.87 17.29
C PRO A 33 -6.03 -0.51 17.88
N THR A 34 -5.88 -1.54 17.04
CA THR A 34 -5.62 -2.92 17.48
C THR A 34 -4.20 -3.09 18.03
N SER A 35 -3.19 -2.55 17.33
CA SER A 35 -1.79 -2.53 17.81
C SER A 35 -1.66 -1.75 19.12
N LYS A 36 -2.36 -0.61 19.26
CA LYS A 36 -2.42 0.14 20.53
C LYS A 36 -3.06 -0.68 21.65
N ALA A 37 -4.21 -1.28 21.37
CA ALA A 37 -4.93 -2.10 22.36
C ALA A 37 -4.08 -3.30 22.80
N ALA A 38 -3.38 -3.97 21.89
CA ALA A 38 -2.47 -5.06 22.21
C ALA A 38 -1.33 -4.59 23.12
N ALA A 39 -0.66 -3.49 22.79
CA ALA A 39 0.42 -2.93 23.63
C ALA A 39 -0.08 -2.56 25.03
N THR A 40 -1.27 -1.94 25.13
CA THR A 40 -1.91 -1.65 26.42
C THR A 40 -2.23 -2.92 27.21
N LEU A 41 -2.75 -3.97 26.55
CA LEU A 41 -3.07 -5.24 27.21
C LEU A 41 -1.83 -6.02 27.67
N VAL A 42 -0.72 -5.90 26.94
CA VAL A 42 0.57 -6.51 27.29
C VAL A 42 1.32 -5.66 28.33
N GLY A 43 1.01 -4.37 28.45
CA GLY A 43 1.64 -3.47 29.40
C GLY A 43 2.98 -2.89 28.93
N VAL A 44 3.19 -2.79 27.61
CA VAL A 44 4.46 -2.34 27.00
C VAL A 44 4.26 -1.16 26.07
N THR A 45 5.33 -0.44 25.76
CA THR A 45 5.30 0.65 24.78
C THR A 45 5.07 0.13 23.37
N LEU A 46 4.22 0.82 22.60
CA LEU A 46 4.11 0.64 21.16
C LEU A 46 5.03 1.64 20.43
N LEU A 47 6.06 1.14 19.78
CA LEU A 47 6.84 1.93 18.83
C LEU A 47 6.16 1.91 17.47
N GLY A 48 5.78 3.09 17.00
CA GLY A 48 5.18 3.24 15.68
C GLY A 48 6.15 2.83 14.57
N CYS A 49 5.66 2.01 13.65
CA CYS A 49 6.41 1.51 12.49
C CYS A 49 6.98 2.68 11.67
N PHE A 50 8.31 2.71 11.51
CA PHE A 50 8.99 3.76 10.74
C PHE A 50 8.60 3.78 9.28
N CYS A 51 8.38 2.61 8.67
CA CYS A 51 7.90 2.53 7.30
C CYS A 51 6.51 3.14 7.13
N HIS A 52 5.62 2.96 8.11
CA HIS A 52 4.31 3.63 8.11
C HIS A 52 4.44 5.15 8.26
N LYS A 53 5.31 5.61 9.18
CA LYS A 53 5.61 7.05 9.36
C LYS A 53 6.16 7.68 8.09
N LEU A 54 7.09 6.99 7.41
CA LEU A 54 7.63 7.42 6.12
C LEU A 54 6.52 7.54 5.07
N ASN A 55 5.67 6.53 4.94
CA ASN A 55 4.54 6.55 4.00
C ASN A 55 3.60 7.73 4.27
N LEU A 56 3.27 8.01 5.53
CA LEU A 56 2.48 9.18 5.90
C LEU A 56 3.19 10.50 5.54
N GLY A 57 4.51 10.56 5.76
CA GLY A 57 5.34 11.70 5.36
C GLY A 57 5.32 11.94 3.85
N ILE A 58 5.48 10.88 3.05
CA ILE A 58 5.41 10.94 1.58
C ILE A 58 4.02 11.37 1.11
N LYS A 59 2.94 10.83 1.69
CA LYS A 59 1.57 11.26 1.36
C LYS A 59 1.35 12.75 1.64
N LYS A 60 1.89 13.26 2.76
CA LYS A 60 1.85 14.70 3.07
C LYS A 60 2.68 15.52 2.09
N PHE A 61 3.86 15.04 1.73
CA PHE A 61 4.73 15.71 0.76
C PHE A 61 4.09 15.80 -0.63
N ILE A 62 3.43 14.73 -1.10
CA ILE A 62 2.70 14.74 -2.38
C ILE A 62 1.62 15.84 -2.39
N LYS A 63 0.88 16.01 -1.28
CA LYS A 63 -0.13 17.06 -1.13
C LYS A 63 0.44 18.48 -1.23
N THR A 64 1.72 18.69 -0.95
CA THR A 64 2.36 20.01 -1.10
C THR A 64 2.88 20.26 -2.51
N GLN A 65 2.92 19.24 -3.37
CA GLN A 65 3.40 19.38 -4.75
C GLN A 65 2.23 19.75 -5.68
N PRO A 66 2.27 20.90 -6.37
CA PRO A 66 1.22 21.32 -7.28
C PRO A 66 0.94 20.25 -8.34
N GLY A 67 -0.32 19.84 -8.49
CA GLY A 67 -0.76 18.90 -9.52
C GLY A 67 -0.41 17.43 -9.28
N ALA A 68 0.38 17.08 -8.27
CA ALA A 68 0.85 15.72 -8.07
C ALA A 68 -0.28 14.74 -7.69
N GLU A 69 -1.25 15.14 -6.87
CA GLU A 69 -2.41 14.28 -6.54
C GLU A 69 -3.25 14.01 -7.79
N ILE A 70 -3.48 15.04 -8.61
CA ILE A 70 -4.23 14.92 -9.87
C ILE A 70 -3.50 13.98 -10.84
N ALA A 71 -2.19 14.11 -10.98
CA ALA A 71 -1.38 13.24 -11.82
C ALA A 71 -1.48 11.77 -11.38
N ILE A 72 -1.38 11.52 -10.07
CA ILE A 72 -1.50 10.17 -9.51
C ILE A 72 -2.91 9.60 -9.73
N GLU A 73 -3.95 10.41 -9.55
CA GLU A 73 -5.34 10.01 -9.81
C GLU A 73 -5.58 9.66 -11.28
N ASN A 74 -5.06 10.46 -12.21
CA ASN A 74 -5.16 10.19 -13.65
C ASN A 74 -4.46 8.89 -14.04
N VAL A 75 -3.24 8.66 -13.52
CA VAL A 75 -2.53 7.40 -13.72
C VAL A 75 -3.32 6.23 -13.15
N SER A 76 -3.88 6.39 -11.94
CA SER A 76 -4.69 5.36 -11.28
C SER A 76 -5.93 5.00 -12.10
N ALA A 77 -6.60 5.99 -12.71
CA ALA A 77 -7.74 5.78 -13.59
C ALA A 77 -7.35 4.97 -14.85
N SER A 78 -6.27 5.33 -15.53
CA SER A 78 -5.77 4.59 -16.71
C SER A 78 -5.37 3.16 -16.35
N VAL A 79 -4.65 2.98 -15.25
CA VAL A 79 -4.25 1.65 -14.77
C VAL A 79 -5.47 0.81 -14.39
N THR A 80 -6.50 1.42 -13.79
CA THR A 80 -7.75 0.71 -13.46
C THR A 80 -8.44 0.20 -14.71
N LYS A 81 -8.58 1.04 -15.75
CA LYS A 81 -9.09 0.61 -17.07
C LYS A 81 -8.23 -0.50 -17.67
N ALA A 82 -6.90 -0.41 -17.56
CA ALA A 82 -5.96 -1.42 -18.04
C ALA A 82 -6.10 -2.79 -17.36
N THR A 83 -6.68 -2.83 -16.14
CA THR A 83 -6.95 -4.09 -15.42
C THR A 83 -8.29 -4.74 -15.76
N ASN A 84 -9.14 -4.09 -16.57
CA ASN A 84 -10.38 -4.70 -17.05
C ASN A 84 -10.09 -5.88 -17.98
N LEU A 85 -10.98 -6.87 -18.02
CA LEU A 85 -10.74 -8.13 -18.72
C LEU A 85 -10.32 -7.94 -20.18
N THR A 86 -11.07 -7.14 -20.94
CA THR A 86 -10.80 -6.88 -22.37
C THR A 86 -9.48 -6.13 -22.55
N ALA A 87 -9.30 -5.00 -21.87
CA ALA A 87 -8.08 -4.21 -21.97
C ALA A 87 -6.84 -4.99 -21.54
N ALA A 88 -6.96 -5.82 -20.50
CA ALA A 88 -5.88 -6.68 -20.00
C ALA A 88 -5.59 -7.86 -20.95
N ALA A 89 -6.57 -8.33 -21.74
CA ALA A 89 -6.34 -9.32 -22.78
C ALA A 89 -5.56 -8.69 -23.94
N THR A 90 -6.02 -7.56 -24.45
CA THR A 90 -5.31 -6.78 -25.48
C THR A 90 -3.89 -6.43 -25.05
N LEU A 91 -3.71 -6.00 -23.78
CA LEU A 91 -2.38 -5.65 -23.27
C LEU A 91 -1.43 -6.85 -23.24
N ARG A 92 -1.93 -8.06 -22.95
CA ARG A 92 -1.13 -9.30 -22.95
C ARG A 92 -0.64 -9.70 -24.34
N GLU A 93 -1.35 -9.33 -25.39
CA GLU A 93 -0.88 -9.51 -26.77
C GLU A 93 0.25 -8.54 -27.13
N LEU A 94 0.36 -7.41 -26.41
CA LEU A 94 1.36 -6.38 -26.66
C LEU A 94 2.61 -6.49 -25.79
N THR A 95 2.51 -7.14 -24.62
CA THR A 95 3.61 -7.26 -23.65
C THR A 95 3.33 -8.32 -22.59
N ASP A 96 4.41 -8.94 -22.07
CA ASP A 96 4.35 -9.84 -20.90
C ASP A 96 4.07 -9.11 -19.57
N LEU A 97 4.09 -7.77 -19.57
CA LEU A 97 3.90 -6.97 -18.37
C LEU A 97 2.41 -6.71 -18.10
N VAL A 98 2.03 -6.82 -16.82
CA VAL A 98 0.66 -6.52 -16.36
C VAL A 98 0.58 -5.17 -15.67
N ALA A 99 -0.57 -4.50 -15.81
CA ALA A 99 -0.89 -3.29 -15.07
C ALA A 99 -1.05 -3.61 -13.56
N ILE A 100 -0.59 -2.70 -12.69
CA ILE A 100 -0.58 -2.90 -11.23
C ILE A 100 -1.33 -1.74 -10.56
N ARG A 101 -2.43 -2.03 -9.86
CA ARG A 101 -3.16 -1.03 -9.07
C ARG A 101 -2.46 -0.72 -7.75
N SER A 102 -2.61 0.51 -7.28
CA SER A 102 -2.27 0.88 -5.91
C SER A 102 -3.23 0.21 -4.92
N ASN A 103 -2.76 -0.01 -3.69
CA ASN A 103 -3.54 -0.49 -2.56
C ASN A 103 -3.18 0.35 -1.34
N ASP A 104 -4.15 1.06 -0.78
CA ASP A 104 -3.96 1.98 0.34
C ASP A 104 -3.33 1.34 1.57
N THR A 105 -3.59 0.05 1.78
CA THR A 105 -3.04 -0.72 2.92
C THR A 105 -1.57 -1.09 2.73
N ARG A 106 -1.04 -1.02 1.50
CA ARG A 106 0.35 -1.39 1.16
C ARG A 106 1.15 -0.18 0.69
N TRP A 107 2.08 0.24 1.53
CA TRP A 107 2.76 1.55 1.47
C TRP A 107 3.51 1.88 0.16
N SER A 108 4.07 0.89 -0.55
CA SER A 108 4.87 1.11 -1.76
C SER A 108 4.08 0.98 -3.07
N THR A 109 2.78 0.69 -3.00
CA THR A 109 2.01 0.31 -4.20
C THR A 109 1.74 1.47 -5.15
N THR A 110 1.55 2.69 -4.66
CA THR A 110 1.43 3.88 -5.52
C THR A 110 2.69 4.09 -6.35
N PHE A 111 3.87 3.97 -5.74
CA PHE A 111 5.14 4.06 -6.47
C PHE A 111 5.27 2.95 -7.53
N HIS A 112 4.96 1.70 -7.17
CA HIS A 112 5.00 0.59 -8.12
C HIS A 112 3.99 0.74 -9.26
N MET A 113 2.79 1.25 -8.99
CA MET A 113 1.78 1.57 -10.00
C MET A 113 2.33 2.59 -11.00
N ILE A 114 2.87 3.71 -10.53
CA ILE A 114 3.42 4.78 -11.37
C ILE A 114 4.60 4.25 -12.20
N LYS A 115 5.55 3.55 -11.55
CA LYS A 115 6.69 2.94 -12.24
C LYS A 115 6.25 1.96 -13.31
N ARG A 116 5.23 1.12 -13.02
CA ARG A 116 4.68 0.16 -13.97
C ARG A 116 3.95 0.84 -15.12
N PHE A 117 3.20 1.89 -14.83
CA PHE A 117 2.51 2.70 -15.84
C PHE A 117 3.49 3.25 -16.85
N PHE A 118 4.59 3.87 -16.42
CA PHE A 118 5.61 4.39 -17.35
C PHE A 118 6.29 3.29 -18.18
N ALA A 119 6.53 2.11 -17.59
CA ALA A 119 7.05 0.97 -18.36
C ALA A 119 6.05 0.46 -19.43
N LEU A 120 4.75 0.63 -19.19
CA LEU A 120 3.67 0.21 -20.07
C LEU A 120 3.16 1.30 -21.02
N GLU A 121 3.56 2.56 -20.83
CA GLU A 121 2.92 3.73 -21.43
C GLU A 121 2.75 3.62 -22.95
N SER A 122 3.81 3.23 -23.66
CA SER A 122 3.78 3.05 -25.12
C SER A 122 2.80 1.97 -25.58
N LYS A 123 2.53 0.95 -24.75
CA LYS A 123 1.62 -0.15 -25.05
C LYS A 123 0.19 0.22 -24.66
N LEU A 124 0.01 0.89 -23.52
CA LEU A 124 -1.30 1.38 -23.06
C LEU A 124 -1.93 2.34 -24.09
N ARG A 125 -1.12 3.19 -24.74
CA ARG A 125 -1.57 4.07 -25.83
C ARG A 125 -2.17 3.33 -27.04
N ARG A 126 -1.89 2.04 -27.20
CA ARG A 126 -2.40 1.20 -28.30
C ARG A 126 -3.70 0.46 -27.93
N VAL A 127 -4.16 0.56 -26.68
CA VAL A 127 -5.39 -0.07 -26.20
C VAL A 127 -6.50 0.97 -26.20
N HIS A 128 -7.49 0.83 -27.07
CA HIS A 128 -8.51 1.84 -27.34
C HIS A 128 -9.42 2.15 -26.13
N GLU A 129 -9.58 1.17 -25.23
CA GLU A 129 -10.37 1.29 -24.01
C GLU A 129 -9.68 2.14 -22.92
N ILE A 130 -8.39 2.43 -23.08
CA ILE A 130 -7.59 3.14 -22.08
C ILE A 130 -7.45 4.60 -22.50
N GLU A 131 -8.02 5.47 -21.68
CA GLU A 131 -7.78 6.90 -21.78
C GLU A 131 -6.45 7.23 -21.11
N MET A 132 -5.55 7.86 -21.85
CA MET A 132 -4.22 8.24 -21.36
C MET A 132 -4.24 9.63 -20.71
N PRO A 133 -3.50 9.84 -19.61
CA PRO A 133 -3.35 11.17 -19.03
C PRO A 133 -2.73 12.14 -20.04
N ARG A 134 -3.23 13.37 -20.09
CA ARG A 134 -2.60 14.45 -20.87
C ARG A 134 -1.28 14.85 -20.20
N GLN A 135 -0.28 15.25 -20.99
CA GLN A 135 1.01 15.70 -20.45
C GLN A 135 0.90 16.90 -19.50
N THR A 136 -0.11 17.75 -19.67
CA THR A 136 -0.41 18.86 -18.74
C THR A 136 -0.93 18.42 -17.38
N ASN A 137 -1.29 17.13 -17.26
CA ASN A 137 -1.91 16.53 -16.08
C ASN A 137 -1.03 15.43 -15.48
N LEU A 138 0.26 15.40 -15.83
CA LEU A 138 1.30 14.49 -15.32
C LEU A 138 2.38 15.28 -14.57
#